data_AF-A0A7W2M7R0-F1
#
_entry.id   AF-A0A7W2M7R0-F1
#
_cell.length_a   1.000
_cell.length_b   1.000
_cell.length_c   1.000
_cell.angle_alpha   90.00
_cell.angle_beta   90.00
_cell.angle_gamma   90.00
#
_symmetry.space_group_name_H-M   'P 1'
#
loop_
_entity.id
_entity.type
_entity.pdbx_description
1 polymer ?
#
loop_
_entity_poly.entity_id
_entity_poly.type
_entity_poly.pdbx_seq_one_letter_code
_entity_poly.pdbx_strand_id
1 'polypeptide(L)'
;MGHLQKIILLVLIVPLALFPGGLISYVLLFEELKFEASMWIPIGITVLGIGSFMFHFKTKKFYKLLRMKVVLPNVDPWLWVLDIAFGIAYILLSFYFVYIMYTFSADKNINVLLMVAIPMFVAGAWTVFEAIYLNKLIGIHKYAHRHSEIEDIKGNVTE
;
A
#
# COMPACT_ATOMS: atom_id res chain seq x y z
N MET A 1 3.57 -8.66 16.76
CA MET A 1 2.40 -8.12 16.05
C MET A 1 2.64 -7.86 14.55
N GLY A 2 3.84 -7.51 14.08
CA GLY A 2 4.06 -7.09 12.68
C GLY A 2 3.83 -8.13 11.55
N HIS A 3 4.02 -9.44 11.79
CA HIS A 3 3.83 -10.43 10.72
C HIS A 3 2.36 -10.66 10.32
N LEU A 4 1.45 -10.68 11.31
CA LEU A 4 0.01 -10.86 11.06
C LEU A 4 -0.55 -9.67 10.26
N GLN A 5 -0.19 -8.45 10.65
CA GLN A 5 -0.56 -7.23 9.94
C GLN A 5 -0.12 -7.26 8.46
N LYS A 6 1.12 -7.68 8.18
CA LYS A 6 1.61 -7.79 6.81
C LYS A 6 0.81 -8.80 5.99
N ILE A 7 0.48 -9.96 6.56
CA ILE A 7 -0.32 -10.99 5.88
C ILE A 7 -1.72 -10.44 5.56
N ILE A 8 -2.36 -9.78 6.53
CA ILE A 8 -3.68 -9.18 6.34
C ILE A 8 -3.65 -8.14 5.20
N LEU A 9 -2.68 -7.23 5.21
CA LEU A 9 -2.52 -6.24 4.14
C LEU A 9 -2.28 -6.89 2.79
N LEU A 10 -1.43 -7.92 2.73
CA LEU A 10 -1.10 -8.59 1.47
C LEU A 10 -2.33 -9.32 0.90
N VAL A 11 -3.16 -9.93 1.76
CA VAL A 11 -4.45 -10.53 1.37
C VAL A 11 -5.47 -9.48 0.94
N LEU A 12 -5.49 -8.29 1.55
CA LEU A 12 -6.38 -7.19 1.16
C LEU A 12 -5.96 -6.50 -0.13
N ILE A 13 -4.66 -6.30 -0.35
CA ILE A 13 -4.13 -5.56 -1.50
C ILE A 13 -4.35 -6.33 -2.81
N VAL A 14 -4.25 -7.65 -2.80
CA VAL A 14 -4.43 -8.46 -4.02
C VAL A 14 -5.81 -8.22 -4.69
N PRO A 15 -6.96 -8.42 -4.02
CA PRO A 15 -8.25 -8.16 -4.63
C PRO A 15 -8.45 -6.67 -4.94
N LEU A 16 -7.96 -5.75 -4.10
CA LEU A 16 -8.04 -4.32 -4.39
C LEU A 16 -7.25 -3.95 -5.65
N ALA A 17 -6.02 -4.43 -5.81
CA ALA A 17 -5.19 -4.17 -6.99
C ALA A 17 -5.81 -4.73 -8.28
N LEU A 18 -6.38 -5.94 -8.22
CA LEU A 18 -6.88 -6.65 -9.40
C LEU A 18 -8.30 -6.23 -9.80
N PHE A 19 -9.14 -5.85 -8.85
CA PHE A 19 -10.55 -5.55 -9.12
C PHE A 19 -10.77 -4.45 -10.18
N PRO A 20 -10.09 -3.28 -10.16
CA PRO A 20 -10.26 -2.23 -11.15
C PRO A 20 -9.91 -2.68 -12.58
N GLY A 21 -8.76 -3.34 -12.76
CA GLY A 21 -8.32 -3.87 -14.05
C GLY A 21 -9.17 -5.05 -14.52
N GLY A 22 -9.63 -5.89 -13.60
CA GLY A 22 -10.56 -6.99 -13.89
C GLY A 22 -11.91 -6.48 -14.39
N LEU A 23 -12.45 -5.43 -13.76
CA LEU A 23 -13.70 -4.79 -14.17
C LEU A 23 -13.58 -4.20 -15.58
N ILE A 24 -12.50 -3.48 -15.88
CA ILE A 24 -12.27 -2.96 -17.25
C ILE A 24 -12.13 -4.10 -18.26
N SER A 25 -11.35 -5.12 -17.92
CA SER A 25 -11.14 -6.26 -18.82
C SER A 25 -12.46 -6.95 -19.14
N TYR A 26 -13.35 -7.06 -18.14
CA TYR A 26 -14.69 -7.60 -18.34
C TYR A 26 -15.51 -6.73 -19.32
N VAL A 27 -15.57 -5.42 -19.08
CA VAL A 27 -16.33 -4.48 -19.91
C VAL A 27 -15.83 -4.47 -21.36
N LEU A 28 -14.53 -4.47 -21.58
CA LEU A 28 -13.95 -4.45 -22.93
C LEU A 28 -14.15 -5.76 -23.70
N LEU A 29 -14.03 -6.91 -23.01
CA LEU A 29 -14.04 -8.22 -23.65
C LEU A 29 -15.46 -8.81 -23.80
N PHE A 30 -16.37 -8.49 -22.89
CA PHE A 30 -17.71 -9.10 -22.85
C PHE A 30 -18.84 -8.11 -23.15
N GLU A 31 -18.69 -6.83 -22.83
CA GLU A 31 -19.69 -5.80 -23.14
C GLU A 31 -19.40 -5.05 -24.46
N GLU A 32 -18.26 -5.36 -25.10
CA GLU A 32 -17.81 -4.78 -26.37
C GLU A 32 -17.81 -3.23 -26.42
N LEU A 33 -17.67 -2.59 -25.25
CA LEU A 33 -17.58 -1.14 -25.17
C LEU A 33 -16.25 -0.65 -25.74
N LYS A 34 -16.29 0.52 -26.38
CA LYS A 34 -15.08 1.18 -26.87
C LYS A 34 -14.25 1.67 -25.70
N PHE A 35 -12.94 1.56 -25.83
CA PHE A 35 -12.01 2.10 -24.85
C PHE A 35 -12.11 3.63 -24.78
N GLU A 36 -12.41 4.15 -23.60
CA GLU A 36 -12.50 5.59 -23.33
C GLU A 36 -11.33 6.07 -22.47
N ALA A 37 -10.99 7.36 -22.55
CA ALA A 37 -9.89 7.93 -21.78
C ALA A 37 -10.08 7.79 -20.25
N SER A 38 -11.31 7.78 -19.77
CA SER A 38 -11.67 7.54 -18.36
C SER A 38 -11.21 6.16 -17.87
N MET A 39 -11.12 5.17 -18.76
CA MET A 39 -10.68 3.81 -18.46
C MET A 39 -9.17 3.71 -18.15
N TRP A 40 -8.39 4.77 -18.37
CA TRP A 40 -7.01 4.81 -17.89
C TRP A 40 -6.90 4.89 -16.36
N ILE A 41 -7.91 5.45 -15.68
CA ILE A 41 -7.87 5.63 -14.22
C ILE A 41 -7.83 4.26 -13.50
N PRO A 42 -8.75 3.32 -13.75
CA PRO A 42 -8.73 2.02 -13.08
C PRO A 42 -7.52 1.17 -13.49
N ILE A 43 -7.02 1.29 -14.72
CA ILE A 43 -5.75 0.68 -15.16
C ILE A 43 -4.58 1.20 -14.31
N GLY A 44 -4.49 2.52 -14.15
CA GLY A 44 -3.47 3.16 -13.32
C GLY A 44 -3.52 2.67 -11.87
N ILE A 45 -4.71 2.55 -11.29
CA ILE A 45 -4.90 2.01 -9.94
C ILE A 45 -4.41 0.56 -9.85
N THR A 46 -4.65 -0.27 -10.86
CA THR A 46 -4.12 -1.64 -10.89
C THR A 46 -2.59 -1.68 -10.94
N VAL A 47 -1.95 -0.80 -11.73
CA VAL A 47 -0.48 -0.69 -11.77
C VAL A 47 0.08 -0.27 -10.41
N LEU A 48 -0.54 0.73 -9.77
CA LEU A 48 -0.20 1.14 -8.39
C LEU A 48 -0.36 -0.03 -7.42
N GLY A 49 -1.42 -0.82 -7.55
CA GLY A 49 -1.69 -1.98 -6.70
C GLY A 49 -0.67 -3.10 -6.86
N ILE A 50 -0.16 -3.34 -8.06
CA ILE A 50 0.95 -4.27 -8.29
C ILE A 50 2.22 -3.75 -7.60
N GLY A 51 2.49 -2.45 -7.70
CA GLY A 51 3.61 -1.80 -7.00
C GLY A 51 3.51 -1.95 -5.48
N SER A 52 2.33 -1.69 -4.92
CA SER A 52 2.04 -1.91 -3.49
C SER A 52 2.22 -3.38 -3.10
N PHE A 53 1.69 -4.33 -3.88
CA PHE A 53 1.92 -5.76 -3.62
C PHE A 53 3.42 -6.12 -3.57
N MET A 54 4.21 -5.65 -4.53
CA MET A 54 5.66 -5.84 -4.54
C MET A 54 6.34 -5.21 -3.32
N PHE A 55 5.90 -4.02 -2.91
CA PHE A 55 6.37 -3.35 -1.70
C PHE A 55 6.13 -4.21 -0.46
N HIS A 56 4.89 -4.68 -0.23
CA HIS A 56 4.55 -5.52 0.92
C HIS A 56 5.29 -6.86 0.90
N PHE A 57 5.46 -7.46 -0.28
CA PHE A 57 6.21 -8.70 -0.44
C PHE A 57 7.69 -8.53 -0.10
N LYS A 58 8.35 -7.48 -0.61
CA LYS A 58 9.76 -7.18 -0.29
C LYS A 58 9.94 -6.79 1.18
N THR A 59 8.97 -6.07 1.77
CA THR A 59 9.07 -5.59 3.15
C THR A 59 8.66 -6.63 4.22
N LYS A 60 8.14 -7.80 3.83
CA LYS A 60 7.68 -8.85 4.78
C LYS A 60 8.75 -9.31 5.79
N LYS A 61 10.03 -9.20 5.42
CA LYS A 61 11.16 -9.60 6.26
C LYS A 61 11.61 -8.52 7.26
N PHE A 62 11.22 -7.25 7.10
CA PHE A 62 11.63 -6.16 8.01
C PHE A 62 11.22 -6.41 9.46
N TYR A 63 10.02 -6.96 9.66
CA TYR A 63 9.53 -7.30 11.00
C TYR A 63 10.31 -8.43 11.68
N LYS A 64 11.02 -9.27 10.90
CA LYS A 64 11.90 -10.31 11.43
C LYS A 64 13.28 -9.78 11.80
N LEU A 65 13.71 -8.69 11.15
CA LEU A 65 15.04 -8.09 11.29
C LEU A 65 15.18 -7.17 12.50
N LEU A 66 14.07 -6.66 13.05
CA LEU A 66 14.09 -6.01 14.37
C LEU A 66 14.56 -6.96 15.50
N ARG A 67 14.57 -8.29 15.28
CA ARG A 67 15.05 -9.29 16.24
C ARG A 67 16.47 -9.81 15.99
N MET A 68 17.10 -9.51 14.85
CA MET A 68 18.41 -10.04 14.49
C MET A 68 19.24 -8.93 13.85
N LYS A 69 20.47 -8.69 14.32
CA LYS A 69 21.46 -7.75 13.73
C LYS A 69 21.79 -8.16 12.29
N VAL A 70 20.88 -7.96 11.35
CA VAL A 70 20.97 -8.44 9.97
C VAL A 70 20.64 -7.28 9.05
N VAL A 71 21.37 -7.22 7.93
CA VAL A 71 21.26 -6.20 6.90
C VAL A 71 19.80 -5.99 6.47
N LEU A 72 19.32 -4.76 6.61
CA LEU A 72 17.98 -4.34 6.18
C LEU A 72 17.82 -4.58 4.66
N PRO A 73 16.68 -5.15 4.20
CA PRO A 73 16.41 -5.36 2.79
C PRO A 73 16.47 -4.03 2.07
N ASN A 74 17.18 -3.99 0.94
CA ASN A 74 17.15 -2.80 0.09
C ASN A 74 15.83 -2.78 -0.68
N VAL A 75 14.94 -1.85 -0.33
CA VAL A 75 13.67 -1.63 -1.04
C VAL A 75 13.84 -0.38 -1.87
N ASP A 76 13.62 -0.51 -3.17
CA ASP A 76 13.75 0.59 -4.13
C ASP A 76 12.84 1.76 -3.72
N PRO A 77 13.33 3.01 -3.72
CA PRO A 77 12.55 4.19 -3.33
C PRO A 77 11.21 4.32 -4.08
N TRP A 78 11.19 3.92 -5.36
CA TRP A 78 9.98 3.95 -6.18
C TRP A 78 8.87 3.06 -5.64
N LEU A 79 9.17 1.92 -5.02
CA LEU A 79 8.15 1.04 -4.44
C LEU A 79 7.45 1.68 -3.24
N TRP A 80 8.14 2.53 -2.48
CA TRP A 80 7.52 3.32 -1.41
C TRP A 80 6.53 4.33 -1.97
N VAL A 81 6.93 5.03 -3.04
CA VAL A 81 6.09 6.03 -3.70
C VAL A 81 4.84 5.37 -4.29
N LEU A 82 5.00 4.23 -4.96
CA LEU A 82 3.88 3.49 -5.55
C LEU A 82 2.90 2.97 -4.48
N ASP A 83 3.42 2.48 -3.36
CA ASP A 83 2.59 2.02 -2.24
C ASP A 83 1.78 3.15 -1.60
N ILE A 84 2.43 4.29 -1.34
CA ILE A 84 1.76 5.49 -0.82
C ILE A 84 0.74 6.03 -1.83
N ALA A 85 1.10 6.11 -3.11
CA ALA A 85 0.21 6.56 -4.17
C ALA A 85 -1.02 5.65 -4.31
N PHE A 86 -0.84 4.33 -4.19
CA PHE A 86 -1.92 3.37 -4.15
C PHE A 86 -2.88 3.64 -2.98
N GLY A 87 -2.35 3.78 -1.76
CA GLY A 87 -3.16 4.06 -0.58
C GLY A 87 -3.93 5.40 -0.70
N ILE A 88 -3.29 6.46 -1.20
CA ILE A 88 -3.93 7.75 -1.47
C ILE A 88 -5.03 7.62 -2.53
N ALA A 89 -4.80 6.87 -3.61
CA ALA A 89 -5.82 6.65 -4.64
C ALA A 89 -7.08 6.01 -4.07
N TYR A 90 -6.96 5.03 -3.17
CA TYR A 90 -8.10 4.41 -2.50
C TYR A 90 -8.83 5.35 -1.54
N ILE A 91 -8.09 6.20 -0.82
CA ILE A 91 -8.68 7.25 0.02
C ILE A 91 -9.49 8.22 -0.84
N LEU A 92 -8.91 8.74 -1.93
CA LEU A 92 -9.61 9.65 -2.84
C LEU A 92 -10.84 9.01 -3.49
N LEU A 93 -10.73 7.74 -3.89
CA LEU A 93 -11.84 7.00 -4.50
C LEU A 93 -12.97 6.75 -3.49
N SER A 94 -12.65 6.50 -2.21
CA SER A 94 -13.66 6.38 -1.17
C SER A 94 -14.41 7.71 -0.92
N PHE A 95 -13.71 8.84 -0.92
CA PHE A 95 -14.35 10.16 -0.83
C PHE A 95 -15.18 10.49 -2.06
N TYR A 96 -14.72 10.08 -3.25
CA TYR A 96 -15.48 10.24 -4.48
C TYR A 96 -16.80 9.46 -4.43
N PHE A 97 -16.81 8.24 -3.90
CA PHE A 97 -18.06 7.49 -3.70
C PHE A 97 -18.99 8.17 -2.70
N VAL A 98 -18.49 8.71 -1.59
CA VAL A 98 -19.29 9.49 -0.65
C VAL A 98 -19.89 10.73 -1.33
N TYR A 99 -19.10 11.42 -2.15
CA TYR A 99 -19.57 12.57 -2.92
C TYR A 99 -20.68 12.20 -3.91
N ILE A 100 -20.55 11.07 -4.63
CA ILE A 100 -21.60 10.57 -5.52
C ILE A 100 -22.89 10.30 -4.75
N MET A 101 -22.81 9.68 -3.56
CA MET A 101 -24.00 9.39 -2.73
C MET A 101 -24.77 10.65 -2.34
N TYR A 102 -24.05 11.72 -2.03
CA TYR A 102 -24.64 13.00 -1.65
C TYR A 102 -25.25 13.72 -2.86
N THR A 103 -24.60 13.62 -4.02
CA THR A 103 -24.98 14.34 -5.25
C THR A 103 -26.16 13.68 -5.96
N PHE A 104 -26.19 12.36 -6.04
CA PHE A 104 -27.24 11.58 -6.67
C PHE A 104 -27.96 10.83 -5.56
N SER A 105 -29.12 11.31 -5.09
CA SER A 105 -29.91 10.73 -3.99
C SER A 105 -29.96 9.20 -4.08
N ALA A 106 -29.03 8.54 -3.41
CA ALA A 106 -28.77 7.11 -3.54
C ALA A 106 -29.68 6.29 -2.63
N ASP A 107 -30.94 6.72 -2.48
CA ASP A 107 -31.86 6.25 -1.44
C ASP A 107 -32.05 4.73 -1.44
N LYS A 108 -31.87 4.06 -2.60
CA LYS A 108 -31.98 2.60 -2.71
C LYS A 108 -30.67 1.83 -2.54
N ASN A 109 -29.50 2.46 -2.65
CA ASN A 109 -28.20 1.76 -2.70
C ASN A 109 -27.12 2.32 -1.76
N ILE A 110 -27.50 3.23 -0.85
CA ILE A 110 -26.58 3.91 0.05
C ILE A 110 -25.75 2.94 0.91
N ASN A 111 -26.38 1.88 1.41
CA ASN A 111 -25.74 0.88 2.25
C ASN A 111 -24.70 0.06 1.48
N VAL A 112 -25.00 -0.29 0.22
CA VAL A 112 -24.08 -1.05 -0.63
C VAL A 112 -22.84 -0.22 -0.95
N LEU A 113 -23.01 1.07 -1.24
CA LEU A 113 -21.88 1.95 -1.54
C LEU A 113 -21.00 2.18 -0.30
N LEU A 114 -21.60 2.32 0.89
CA LEU A 114 -20.86 2.42 2.16
C LEU A 114 -20.07 1.14 2.49
N MET A 115 -20.65 -0.04 2.23
CA MET A 115 -19.96 -1.32 2.40
C MET A 115 -18.71 -1.45 1.51
N VAL A 116 -18.61 -0.68 0.43
CA VAL A 116 -17.44 -0.65 -0.45
C VAL A 116 -16.50 0.51 -0.06
N ALA A 117 -17.04 1.71 0.12
CA ALA A 117 -16.25 2.91 0.39
C ALA A 117 -15.50 2.85 1.73
N ILE A 118 -16.12 2.33 2.79
CA ILE A 118 -15.49 2.28 4.13
C ILE A 118 -14.28 1.32 4.13
N PRO A 119 -14.37 0.06 3.68
CA PRO A 119 -13.20 -0.82 3.61
C PRO A 119 -12.10 -0.28 2.70
N MET A 120 -12.45 0.37 1.59
CA MET A 120 -11.49 1.02 0.70
C MET A 120 -10.72 2.13 1.40
N PHE A 121 -11.42 3.00 2.15
CA PHE A 121 -10.80 4.05 2.95
C PHE A 121 -9.86 3.46 4.01
N VAL A 122 -10.34 2.48 4.78
CA VAL A 122 -9.56 1.84 5.85
C VAL A 122 -8.32 1.17 5.28
N ALA A 123 -8.44 0.42 4.20
CA ALA A 123 -7.31 -0.23 3.54
C ALA A 123 -6.30 0.81 3.02
N GLY A 124 -6.76 1.84 2.32
CA GLY A 124 -5.90 2.90 1.79
C GLY A 124 -5.15 3.65 2.89
N ALA A 125 -5.85 4.05 3.95
CA ALA A 125 -5.24 4.70 5.12
C ALA A 125 -4.23 3.78 5.81
N TRP A 126 -4.58 2.50 6.00
CA TRP A 126 -3.69 1.53 6.62
C TRP A 126 -2.39 1.36 5.81
N THR A 127 -2.47 1.23 4.49
CA THR A 127 -1.29 1.13 3.61
C THR A 127 -0.36 2.33 3.79
N VAL A 128 -0.90 3.56 3.75
CA VAL A 128 -0.10 4.78 3.94
C VAL A 128 0.54 4.81 5.34
N PHE A 129 -0.22 4.50 6.39
CA PHE A 129 0.31 4.49 7.76
C PHE A 129 1.40 3.43 7.94
N GLU A 130 1.25 2.24 7.34
CA GLU A 130 2.28 1.22 7.39
C GLU A 130 3.57 1.71 6.71
N ALA A 131 3.48 2.30 5.52
CA ALA A 131 4.64 2.85 4.82
C ALA A 131 5.35 3.91 5.69
N ILE A 132 4.62 4.86 6.27
CA ILE A 132 5.23 5.89 7.13
C ILE A 132 5.90 5.25 8.36
N TYR A 133 5.21 4.31 9.02
CA TYR A 133 5.73 3.62 10.19
C TYR A 133 7.00 2.82 9.88
N LEU A 134 7.02 2.08 8.77
CA LEU A 134 8.14 1.24 8.37
C LEU A 134 9.35 2.08 7.95
N ASN A 135 9.12 3.22 7.28
CA ASN A 135 10.17 4.18 6.97
C ASN A 135 10.81 4.78 8.24
N LYS A 136 9.98 5.15 9.23
CA LYS A 136 10.47 5.65 10.53
C LYS A 136 11.31 4.60 11.27
N LEU A 137 10.87 3.35 11.28
CA LEU A 137 11.62 2.22 11.87
C LEU A 137 12.98 2.02 11.20
N ILE A 138 13.04 2.07 9.86
CA ILE A 138 14.30 1.95 9.12
C ILE A 138 15.26 3.07 9.50
N GLY A 139 14.76 4.30 9.64
CA GLY A 139 15.56 5.44 10.11
C GLY A 139 16.20 5.14 11.45
N ILE A 140 15.40 4.77 12.45
CA ILE A 140 15.88 4.46 13.82
C ILE A 140 16.93 3.34 13.80
N HIS A 141 16.70 2.26 13.04
CA HIS A 141 17.62 1.14 12.97
C HIS A 141 18.95 1.51 12.30
N LYS A 142 18.92 2.31 11.22
CA LYS A 142 20.13 2.83 10.57
C LYS A 142 20.96 3.71 11.51
N TYR A 143 20.30 4.55 12.33
CA TYR A 143 20.98 5.36 13.34
C TYR A 143 21.62 4.51 14.44
N ALA A 144 20.89 3.52 14.96
CA ALA A 144 21.41 2.61 15.99
C ALA A 144 22.61 1.79 15.49
N HIS A 145 22.53 1.25 14.26
CA HIS A 145 23.63 0.48 13.66
C HIS A 145 24.88 1.32 13.44
N ARG A 146 24.73 2.57 12.95
CA ARG A 146 25.85 3.50 12.82
C ARG A 146 26.49 3.82 14.17
N HIS A 147 25.69 3.95 15.23
CA HIS A 147 26.24 4.22 16.56
C HIS A 147 27.05 3.02 17.08
N SER A 148 26.55 1.80 16.91
CA SER A 148 27.30 0.60 17.29
C SER A 148 28.59 0.41 16.49
N GLU A 149 28.59 0.72 15.18
CA GLU A 149 29.82 0.68 14.38
C GLU A 149 30.85 1.72 14.87
N ILE A 150 30.41 2.91 15.27
CA ILE A 150 31.32 3.96 15.80
C ILE A 150 31.88 3.55 17.17
N GLU A 151 31.08 2.91 18.03
CA GLU A 151 31.53 2.39 19.32
C GLU A 151 32.53 1.24 19.15
N ASP A 152 32.29 0.30 18.23
CA ASP A 152 33.21 -0.80 17.92
C ASP A 152 34.55 -0.29 17.36
N ILE A 153 34.55 0.76 16.52
CA ILE A 153 35.77 1.40 16.04
C ILE A 153 36.53 2.08 17.17
N LYS A 154 35.85 2.75 18.11
CA LYS A 154 36.52 3.40 19.25
C LYS A 154 37.12 2.40 20.24
N GLY A 155 36.48 1.25 20.45
CA GLY A 155 37.01 0.18 21.32
C GLY A 155 38.31 -0.44 20.80
N ASN A 156 38.47 -0.53 19.47
CA ASN A 156 39.64 -1.11 18.81
C ASN A 156 40.85 -0.16 18.66
N VAL A 157 40.75 1.10 19.09
CA VAL A 157 41.85 2.08 18.97
C VAL A 157 42.68 2.18 20.27
N THR A 158 42.31 1.42 21.31
CA THR A 158 42.92 1.48 22.65
C THR A 158 43.73 0.25 23.09
N GLU A 159 44.02 -0.69 22.19
CA GLU A 159 45.06 -1.72 22.37
C GLU A 159 46.29 -1.40 21.51
#